data_AF-A0A959MAH4-F1
#
_entry.id   AF-A0A959MAH4-F1
#
_cell.length_a   1.000
_cell.length_b   1.000
_cell.length_c   1.000
_cell.angle_alpha   90.00
_cell.angle_beta   90.00
_cell.angle_gamma   90.00
#
_symmetry.space_group_name_H-M   'P 1'
#
loop_
_entity.id
_entity.type
_entity.pdbx_description
1 polymer ?
#
loop_
_entity_poly.entity_id
_entity_poly.type
_entity_poly.pdbx_seq_one_letter_code
_entity_poly.pdbx_strand_id
1 'polypeptide(L)'
;DVTMQFIEMVPQQLDEIEKAWKSNNLQQVRQLAHNFKTTVSVMGLNEKLQPFLNRLEYENPDEEMFYTNFTSISTVCHAAVKEAGHFLTTL
;
A
#
# COMPACT_ATOMS: atom_id res chain seq x y z
N ASP A 1 -12.90 -8.31 -12.64
CA ASP A 1 -12.07 -7.30 -13.30
C ASP A 1 -10.91 -6.97 -12.36
N VAL A 2 -9.70 -6.85 -12.88
CA VAL A 2 -8.50 -6.54 -12.10
C VAL A 2 -8.60 -5.16 -11.45
N THR A 3 -9.27 -4.21 -12.09
CA THR A 3 -9.52 -2.85 -11.58
C THR A 3 -10.46 -2.85 -10.38
N MET A 4 -11.53 -3.65 -10.41
CA MET A 4 -12.42 -3.79 -9.24
C MET A 4 -11.69 -4.42 -8.05
N GLN A 5 -10.91 -5.49 -8.27
CA GLN A 5 -10.13 -6.11 -7.20
C GLN A 5 -9.12 -5.15 -6.58
N PHE A 6 -8.44 -4.33 -7.41
CA PHE A 6 -7.54 -3.30 -6.92
C PHE A 6 -8.24 -2.26 -6.03
N ILE A 7 -9.42 -1.77 -6.45
CA ILE A 7 -10.22 -0.81 -5.68
C ILE A 7 -10.63 -1.38 -4.32
N GLU A 8 -10.97 -2.67 -4.26
CA GLU A 8 -11.40 -3.34 -3.03
C GLU A 8 -10.23 -3.69 -2.10
N MET A 9 -9.13 -4.23 -2.66
CA MET A 9 -8.03 -4.77 -1.87
C MET A 9 -7.09 -3.70 -1.32
N VAL A 10 -6.83 -2.63 -2.07
CA VAL A 10 -5.86 -1.60 -1.66
C VAL A 10 -6.19 -0.96 -0.31
N PRO A 11 -7.43 -0.49 -0.05
CA PRO A 11 -7.78 0.07 1.26
C PRO A 11 -7.64 -0.94 2.40
N GLN A 12 -7.99 -2.20 2.15
CA GLN A 12 -7.88 -3.28 3.15
C GLN A 12 -6.42 -3.56 3.51
N GLN A 13 -5.54 -3.66 2.52
CA GLN A 13 -4.12 -3.92 2.76
C GLN A 13 -3.42 -2.76 3.47
N LEU A 14 -3.81 -1.50 3.18
CA LEU A 14 -3.32 -0.34 3.93
C LEU A 14 -3.71 -0.41 5.41
N ASP A 15 -4.97 -0.73 5.69
CA ASP A 15 -5.48 -0.90 7.06
C ASP A 15 -4.80 -2.07 7.79
N GLU A 16 -4.55 -3.20 7.11
CA GLU A 16 -3.80 -4.32 7.66
C GLU A 16 -2.36 -3.95 8.03
N ILE A 17 -1.66 -3.18 7.17
CA ILE A 17 -0.29 -2.71 7.44
C ILE A 17 -0.28 -1.82 8.69
N GLU A 18 -1.21 -0.87 8.79
CA GLU A 18 -1.28 0.05 9.93
C GLU A 18 -1.65 -0.68 11.23
N LYS A 19 -2.57 -1.64 11.17
CA LYS A 19 -2.93 -2.50 12.31
C LYS A 19 -1.75 -3.33 12.79
N ALA A 20 -1.01 -3.95 11.87
CA ALA A 20 0.19 -4.71 12.20
C ALA A 20 1.22 -3.84 12.91
N TRP A 21 1.44 -2.61 12.42
CA TRP A 21 2.32 -1.63 13.08
C TRP A 21 1.85 -1.28 14.50
N LYS A 22 0.57 -0.90 14.67
CA LYS A 22 -0.02 -0.54 15.97
C LYS A 22 0.02 -1.70 16.98
N SER A 23 0.04 -2.94 16.50
CA SER A 23 0.19 -4.14 17.34
C SER A 23 1.65 -4.50 17.65
N ASN A 24 2.62 -3.66 17.27
CA ASN A 24 4.06 -3.92 17.37
C ASN A 24 4.51 -5.20 16.63
N ASN A 25 3.78 -5.61 15.60
CA ASN A 25 4.08 -6.81 14.82
C ASN A 25 4.88 -6.46 13.56
N LEU A 26 6.16 -6.13 13.74
CA LEU A 26 7.04 -5.73 12.64
C LEU A 26 7.19 -6.83 11.57
N GLN A 27 7.21 -8.10 11.97
CA GLN A 27 7.28 -9.21 11.01
C GLN A 27 6.07 -9.21 10.07
N GLN A 28 4.88 -8.95 10.61
CA GLN A 28 3.66 -8.85 9.80
C GLN A 28 3.66 -7.61 8.90
N VAL A 29 4.14 -6.46 9.39
CA VAL A 29 4.32 -5.25 8.55
C VAL A 29 5.17 -5.58 7.32
N ARG A 30 6.29 -6.28 7.50
CA ARG A 30 7.18 -6.65 6.39
C ARG A 30 6.51 -7.56 5.38
N GLN A 31 5.82 -8.60 5.87
CA GLN A 31 5.10 -9.53 4.99
C GLN A 31 3.99 -8.83 4.22
N LEU A 32 3.25 -7.94 4.86
CA LEU A 32 2.19 -7.16 4.20
C LEU A 32 2.76 -6.18 3.18
N ALA A 33 3.86 -5.49 3.49
CA ALA A 33 4.56 -4.62 2.53
C ALA A 33 5.06 -5.38 1.30
N HIS A 34 5.61 -6.59 1.49
CA HIS A 34 6.01 -7.47 0.40
C HIS A 34 4.82 -7.84 -0.49
N ASN A 35 3.75 -8.35 0.11
CA ASN A 35 2.54 -8.75 -0.60
C ASN A 35 1.91 -7.57 -1.36
N PHE A 36 1.97 -6.38 -0.77
CA PHE A 36 1.37 -5.19 -1.34
C PHE A 36 2.08 -4.70 -2.61
N LYS A 37 3.40 -4.93 -2.75
CA LYS A 37 4.13 -4.67 -4.00
C LYS A 37 3.49 -5.41 -5.17
N THR A 38 3.10 -6.66 -4.98
CA THR A 38 2.42 -7.46 -6.00
C THR A 38 1.08 -6.83 -6.38
N THR A 39 0.25 -6.44 -5.40
CA THR A 39 -1.04 -5.78 -5.67
C THR A 39 -0.87 -4.52 -6.53
N VAL A 40 0.07 -3.65 -6.17
CA VAL A 40 0.22 -2.35 -6.83
C VAL A 40 0.98 -2.43 -8.16
N SER A 41 1.76 -3.49 -8.37
CA SER A 41 2.48 -3.76 -9.62
C SER A 41 1.56 -3.95 -10.81
N VAL A 42 0.40 -4.59 -10.59
CA VAL A 42 -0.59 -4.86 -11.62
C VAL A 42 -1.15 -3.57 -12.22
N MET A 43 -1.17 -2.49 -11.41
CA MET A 43 -1.59 -1.15 -11.83
C MET A 43 -0.42 -0.24 -12.22
N GLY A 44 0.80 -0.76 -12.35
CA GLY A 44 1.96 0.02 -12.77
C GLY A 44 2.44 1.05 -11.74
N LEU A 45 2.08 0.92 -10.46
CA LEU A 45 2.45 1.90 -9.41
C LEU A 45 3.83 1.65 -8.79
N ASN A 46 4.55 0.63 -9.28
CA ASN A 46 5.82 0.17 -8.70
C ASN A 46 6.83 1.30 -8.50
N GLU A 47 7.12 2.09 -9.53
CA GLU A 47 8.16 3.13 -9.47
C GLU A 47 7.87 4.18 -8.38
N LYS A 48 6.59 4.46 -8.12
CA LYS A 48 6.16 5.43 -7.10
C LYS A 48 6.16 4.85 -5.70
N LEU A 49 5.83 3.57 -5.54
CA LEU A 49 5.56 2.96 -4.24
C LEU A 49 6.73 2.13 -3.69
N GLN A 50 7.55 1.56 -4.57
CA GLN A 50 8.59 0.61 -4.21
C GLN A 50 9.63 1.18 -3.23
N PRO A 51 10.09 2.45 -3.33
CA PRO A 51 11.02 3.00 -2.34
C PRO A 51 10.45 3.00 -0.92
N PHE A 52 9.17 3.33 -0.75
CA PHE A 52 8.50 3.37 0.55
C PHE A 52 8.19 1.96 1.06
N LEU A 53 7.73 1.07 0.18
CA LEU A 53 7.44 -0.33 0.54
C LEU A 53 8.71 -1.13 0.86
N ASN A 54 9.84 -0.82 0.22
CA ASN A 54 11.13 -1.41 0.56
C ASN A 54 11.55 -1.05 1.99
N ARG A 55 11.33 0.20 2.41
CA ARG A 55 11.61 0.63 3.78
C ARG A 55 10.78 -0.14 4.80
N LEU A 56 9.48 -0.28 4.53
CA LEU A 56 8.60 -1.08 5.41
C LEU A 56 8.95 -2.58 5.41
N GLU A 57 9.43 -3.14 4.29
CA GLU A 57 9.78 -4.56 4.19
C GLU A 57 11.15 -4.92 4.79
N TYR A 58 12.16 -4.07 4.64
CA TYR A 58 13.54 -4.46 4.94
C TYR A 58 14.16 -3.70 6.10
N GLU A 59 13.62 -2.55 6.49
CA GLU A 59 14.21 -1.72 7.55
C GLU A 59 13.56 -1.99 8.92
N ASN A 60 14.11 -1.36 9.96
CA ASN A 60 13.51 -1.29 11.30
C ASN A 60 13.12 0.17 11.56
N PRO A 61 12.03 0.68 10.96
CA PRO A 61 11.62 2.07 11.15
C PRO A 61 11.21 2.31 12.60
N ASP A 62 11.43 3.53 13.09
CA ASP A 62 10.73 4.05 14.26
C ASP A 62 9.34 4.57 13.85
N GLU A 63 8.59 5.11 14.80
CA GLU A 63 7.22 5.60 14.57
C GLU A 63 7.16 6.72 13.52
N GLU A 64 8.08 7.68 13.59
CA GLU A 64 8.11 8.80 12.64
C GLU A 64 8.42 8.31 11.23
N MET A 65 9.42 7.44 11.08
CA MET A 65 9.78 6.83 9.81
C MET A 65 8.64 5.98 9.26
N PHE A 66 7.98 5.18 10.09
CA PHE A 66 6.83 4.37 9.67
C PHE A 66 5.74 5.26 9.10
N TYR A 67 5.25 6.25 9.85
CA TYR A 67 4.14 7.08 9.40
C TYR A 67 4.50 7.98 8.21
N THR A 68 5.76 8.40 8.09
CA THR A 68 6.23 9.14 6.90
C THR A 68 6.13 8.28 5.64
N ASN A 69 6.61 7.04 5.69
CA ASN A 69 6.55 6.11 4.55
C ASN A 69 5.10 5.66 4.29
N PHE A 70 4.34 5.32 5.34
CA PHE A 70 2.96 4.88 5.24
C PHE A 70 2.02 5.95 4.68
N THR A 71 2.22 7.22 5.07
CA THR A 71 1.46 8.35 4.52
C THR A 71 1.76 8.55 3.03
N SER A 72 3.02 8.39 2.63
CA SER A 72 3.42 8.48 1.21
C SER A 72 2.75 7.38 0.38
N ILE A 73 2.76 6.14 0.88
CA ILE A 73 2.07 5.00 0.24
C ILE A 73 0.57 5.26 0.14
N SER A 74 -0.07 5.62 1.26
CA SER A 74 -1.51 5.85 1.35
C SER A 74 -1.97 6.95 0.39
N THR A 75 -1.22 8.05 0.30
CA THR A 75 -1.54 9.17 -0.60
C THR A 75 -1.58 8.74 -2.06
N VAL A 76 -0.56 8.01 -2.52
CA VAL A 76 -0.48 7.50 -3.89
C VAL A 76 -1.60 6.47 -4.15
N CYS A 77 -1.82 5.55 -3.22
CA CYS A 77 -2.84 4.51 -3.35
C CYS A 77 -4.25 5.08 -3.40
N HIS A 78 -4.60 6.04 -2.54
CA HIS A 78 -5.92 6.67 -2.56
C HIS A 78 -6.19 7.43 -3.88
N ALA A 79 -5.18 8.13 -4.40
CA ALA A 79 -5.30 8.77 -5.70
C ALA A 79 -5.55 7.75 -6.82
N ALA A 80 -4.77 6.66 -6.85
CA ALA A 80 -4.91 5.61 -7.86
C ALA A 80 -6.25 4.87 -7.77
N VAL A 81 -6.74 4.57 -6.56
CA VAL A 81 -8.07 3.94 -6.36
C VAL A 81 -9.19 4.86 -6.86
N LYS A 82 -9.08 6.17 -6.60
CA LYS A 82 -10.03 7.15 -7.12
C LYS A 82 -10.03 7.21 -8.65
N GLU A 83 -8.85 7.25 -9.27
CA GLU A 83 -8.70 7.23 -10.73
C GLU A 83 -9.28 5.94 -11.35
N ALA A 84 -8.99 4.78 -10.76
CA ALA A 84 -9.53 3.49 -11.16
C ALA A 84 -11.07 3.44 -11.08
N GLY A 85 -11.65 4.00 -10.01
CA GLY A 85 -13.10 4.10 -9.84
C GLY A 85 -13.75 4.97 -10.92
N HIS A 86 -13.14 6.11 -11.25
CA HIS A 86 -13.61 6.95 -12.35
C HIS A 86 -13.57 6.20 -13.69
N PHE A 87 -12.51 5.45 -13.97
CA PHE A 87 -12.39 4.66 -15.20
C PHE A 87 -13.53 3.65 -15.36
N LEU A 88 -13.92 2.94 -14.30
CA LEU A 88 -15.05 1.99 -14.34
C LEU A 88 -16.40 2.65 -14.58
N THR A 89 -16.61 3.89 -14.13
CA THR A 89 -17.87 4.63 -14.33
C THR A 89 -17.99 5.34 -15.67
N THR A 90 -16.89 5.49 -16.40
CA THR A 90 -16.83 6.23 -17.68
C THR A 90 -16.80 5.28 -18.89
N LEU A 91 -16.95 3.97 -18.65
CA LEU A 91 -17.04 2.90 -19.65
C LEU A 91 -18.49 2.59 -20.02
#